data_AF-Q60298-F1
#
_entry.id   AF-Q60298-F1
#
_cell.length_a   1.000
_cell.length_b   1.000
_cell.length_c   1.000
_cell.angle_alpha   90.00
_cell.angle_beta   90.00
_cell.angle_gamma   90.00
#
_symmetry.space_group_name_H-M   'P 1'
#
loop_
_entity.id
_entity.type
_entity.pdbx_description
1 polymer ?
#
loop_
_entity_poly.entity_id
_entity_poly.type
_entity_poly.pdbx_seq_one_letter_code
_entity_poly.pdbx_strand_id
1 'polypeptide(L)'
;MNIDIEDFEKKPLYIQRIILRNSCIEFSKMLKKYWDKNIMIGIQISEREMSFEIEERDNKNEPIKITLPEYRSKGFKWYLAYLITLEYLRILKNGGNNDIVLLLDDPAVYLHPNVQKSFLEKLEELSKEYQILYNTHLMSLFNEEELDRVLLVYLDKENRTKIKRPWSNEQKDIIYPIRRALGVDKILFKENLSKILFVEGISDKFILEGLGKLETLKNLKNWYIHPLSGGDKLEDNEIVKKVRLYSCLSNFEEIKYYFLLDGDKKEKFERDKISNKIIFLGDENQEIEDLIDKNFYLDCVLETYKRIFTHDLEKFKKVKEIVEKLRKSKSKIIEELNNEFRLNNLGDFSKVDVAITIKRKLYENPELANKFEKIIDCLNGKII
;
A
#
# COMPACT_ATOMS: atom_id res chain seq x y z
N MET A 1 14.52 25.47 -0.67
CA MET A 1 14.85 26.84 -1.11
C MET A 1 15.84 27.40 -0.10
N ASN A 2 17.14 27.29 -0.38
CA ASN A 2 18.19 27.65 0.59
C ASN A 2 18.60 29.09 0.34
N ILE A 3 17.85 30.04 0.91
CA ILE A 3 18.26 31.44 0.96
C ILE A 3 19.17 31.58 2.18
N ASP A 4 20.43 31.94 1.95
CA ASP A 4 21.32 32.38 3.02
C ASP A 4 20.78 33.73 3.54
N ILE A 5 20.28 33.73 4.77
CA ILE A 5 19.62 34.89 5.38
C ILE A 5 20.62 36.06 5.52
N GLU A 6 21.88 35.77 5.87
CA GLU A 6 22.90 36.81 6.06
C GLU A 6 23.30 37.49 4.75
N ASP A 7 23.38 36.72 3.67
CA ASP A 7 23.59 37.27 2.32
C ASP A 7 22.34 37.98 1.80
N PHE A 8 21.15 37.45 2.08
CA PHE A 8 19.88 38.02 1.64
C PHE A 8 19.61 39.40 2.25
N GLU A 9 19.82 39.56 3.56
CA GLU A 9 19.61 40.83 4.27
C GLU A 9 20.52 41.96 3.76
N LYS A 10 21.71 41.63 3.25
CA LYS A 10 22.65 42.61 2.68
C LYS A 10 22.27 43.10 1.29
N LYS A 11 21.32 42.44 0.60
CA LYS A 11 20.95 42.80 -0.78
C LYS A 11 19.97 43.98 -0.79
N PRO A 12 20.02 44.85 -1.82
CA PRO A 12 19.00 45.89 -2.01
C PRO A 12 17.59 45.32 -2.11
N LEU A 13 16.58 46.08 -1.65
CA LEU A 13 15.18 45.64 -1.60
C LEU A 13 14.64 45.09 -2.95
N TYR A 14 15.06 45.66 -4.08
CA TYR A 14 14.64 45.17 -5.40
C TYR A 14 15.18 43.76 -5.72
N ILE A 15 16.40 43.43 -5.28
CA ILE A 15 16.97 42.08 -5.41
C ILE A 15 16.24 41.12 -4.48
N GLN A 16 16.00 41.53 -3.23
CA GLN A 16 15.23 40.73 -2.25
C GLN A 16 13.84 40.36 -2.81
N ARG A 17 13.15 41.34 -3.42
CA ARG A 17 11.86 41.14 -4.12
C ARG A 17 11.95 40.10 -5.23
N ILE A 18 12.98 40.15 -6.07
CA ILE A 18 13.16 39.18 -7.16
C ILE A 18 13.39 37.77 -6.62
N ILE A 19 14.29 37.63 -5.63
CA ILE A 19 14.61 36.33 -5.02
C ILE A 19 13.35 35.70 -4.40
N LEU A 20 12.62 36.45 -3.57
CA LEU A 20 11.42 35.94 -2.92
C LEU A 20 10.29 35.69 -3.90
N ARG A 21 10.10 36.55 -4.92
CA ARG A 21 9.08 36.31 -5.95
C ARG A 21 9.37 35.02 -6.75
N ASN A 22 10.62 34.80 -7.14
CA ASN A 22 11.03 33.56 -7.80
C ASN A 22 10.81 32.36 -6.88
N SER A 23 11.05 32.53 -5.57
CA SER A 23 10.77 31.52 -4.56
C SER A 23 9.30 31.14 -4.49
N CYS A 24 8.43 32.14 -4.44
CA CYS A 24 7.00 31.93 -4.42
C CYS A 24 6.51 31.28 -5.72
N ILE A 25 7.10 31.60 -6.89
CA ILE A 25 6.77 30.94 -8.16
C ILE A 25 7.11 29.45 -8.12
N GLU A 26 8.32 29.08 -7.67
CA GLU A 26 8.71 27.67 -7.57
C GLU A 26 7.84 26.91 -6.56
N PHE A 27 7.58 27.49 -5.39
CA PHE A 27 6.68 26.90 -4.41
C PHE A 27 5.23 26.77 -4.95
N SER A 28 4.77 27.73 -5.75
CA SER A 28 3.44 27.66 -6.41
C SER A 28 3.32 26.49 -7.37
N LYS A 29 4.38 26.18 -8.13
CA LYS A 29 4.40 25.00 -9.01
C LYS A 29 4.24 23.71 -8.21
N MET A 30 4.88 23.64 -7.04
CA MET A 30 4.74 22.50 -6.13
C MET A 30 3.32 22.40 -5.57
N LEU A 31 2.73 23.51 -5.13
CA LEU A 31 1.35 23.55 -4.63
C LEU A 31 0.34 23.12 -5.70
N LYS A 32 0.52 23.58 -6.94
CA LYS A 32 -0.35 23.23 -8.08
C LYS A 32 -0.34 21.74 -8.43
N LYS A 33 0.75 21.00 -8.14
CA LYS A 33 0.84 19.56 -8.43
C LYS A 33 -0.17 18.75 -7.62
N TYR A 34 -0.57 19.23 -6.44
CA TYR A 34 -1.31 18.44 -5.45
C TYR A 34 -2.56 19.17 -4.91
N TRP A 35 -2.79 20.41 -5.33
CA TRP A 35 -4.01 21.15 -5.06
C TRP A 35 -4.90 21.18 -6.29
N ASP A 36 -6.22 21.11 -6.10
CA ASP A 36 -7.21 20.97 -7.18
C ASP A 36 -7.38 22.24 -8.03
N LYS A 37 -7.05 23.41 -7.47
CA LYS A 37 -7.20 24.72 -8.14
C LYS A 37 -5.86 25.29 -8.62
N ASN A 38 -5.92 26.05 -9.71
CA ASN A 38 -4.79 26.82 -10.21
C ASN A 38 -4.53 28.03 -9.30
N ILE A 39 -3.61 27.87 -8.35
CA ILE A 39 -3.29 28.89 -7.34
C ILE A 39 -1.81 29.26 -7.44
N MET A 40 -1.53 30.55 -7.33
CA MET A 40 -0.18 31.10 -7.18
C MET A 40 -0.05 31.84 -5.87
N ILE A 41 1.11 31.68 -5.24
CA ILE A 41 1.55 32.46 -4.10
C ILE A 41 2.32 33.66 -4.64
N GLY A 42 1.82 34.84 -4.35
CA GLY A 42 2.48 36.11 -4.53
C GLY A 42 3.10 36.60 -3.22
N ILE A 43 3.98 37.58 -3.34
CA ILE A 43 4.56 38.28 -2.20
C ILE A 43 4.59 39.77 -2.50
N GLN A 44 4.11 40.57 -1.56
CA GLN A 44 4.29 42.01 -1.54
C GLN A 44 5.30 42.36 -0.46
N ILE A 45 6.28 43.18 -0.83
CA ILE A 45 7.36 43.59 0.07
C ILE A 45 7.47 45.10 0.00
N SER A 46 7.18 45.78 1.09
CA SER A 46 7.49 47.20 1.30
C SER A 46 8.74 47.33 2.19
N GLU A 47 9.15 48.54 2.49
CA GLU A 47 10.26 48.77 3.45
C GLU A 47 9.91 48.33 4.88
N ARG A 48 8.61 48.21 5.21
CA ARG A 48 8.14 47.96 6.59
C ARG A 48 7.37 46.66 6.75
N GLU A 49 6.84 46.12 5.66
CA GLU A 49 5.89 45.01 5.70
C GLU A 49 6.17 44.03 4.57
N MET A 50 5.99 42.75 4.89
CA MET A 50 5.98 41.65 3.94
C MET A 50 4.65 40.92 4.10
N SER A 51 3.92 40.74 3.00
CA SER A 51 2.67 39.98 3.00
C SER A 51 2.65 38.98 1.85
N PHE A 52 2.12 37.79 2.14
CA PHE A 52 1.86 36.78 1.11
C PHE A 52 0.44 36.96 0.57
N GLU A 53 0.30 36.74 -0.72
CA GLU A 53 -0.97 36.82 -1.42
C GLU A 53 -1.26 35.49 -2.12
N ILE A 54 -2.53 35.11 -2.18
CA ILE A 54 -3.01 33.92 -2.86
C ILE A 54 -3.82 34.38 -4.07
N GLU A 55 -3.26 34.19 -5.26
CA GLU A 55 -3.87 34.49 -6.55
C GLU A 55 -4.49 33.21 -7.13
N GLU A 56 -5.81 33.20 -7.30
CA GLU A 56 -6.54 32.13 -7.98
C GLU A 56 -6.65 32.47 -9.46
N ARG A 57 -6.32 31.51 -10.34
CA ARG A 57 -6.32 31.67 -11.80
C ARG A 57 -7.32 30.74 -12.47
N ASP A 58 -7.83 31.16 -13.61
CA ASP A 58 -8.70 30.33 -14.44
C ASP A 58 -7.90 29.31 -15.28
N ASN A 59 -8.62 28.57 -16.15
CA ASN A 59 -8.01 27.60 -17.06
C ASN A 59 -7.17 28.25 -18.18
N LYS A 60 -7.40 29.53 -18.48
CA LYS A 60 -6.57 30.33 -19.40
C LYS A 60 -5.37 30.98 -18.68
N ASN A 61 -5.22 30.69 -17.39
CA ASN A 61 -4.18 31.19 -16.51
C ASN A 61 -4.29 32.70 -16.20
N GLU A 62 -5.50 33.26 -16.34
CA GLU A 62 -5.84 34.64 -16.01
C GLU A 62 -6.24 34.78 -14.53
N PRO A 63 -5.82 35.85 -13.83
CA PRO A 63 -6.18 36.07 -12.42
C PRO A 63 -7.70 36.27 -12.24
N ILE A 64 -8.31 35.49 -11.36
CA ILE A 64 -9.72 35.61 -10.96
C ILE A 64 -9.83 36.50 -9.71
N LYS A 65 -9.03 36.20 -8.68
CA LYS A 65 -9.10 36.87 -7.38
C LYS A 65 -7.77 36.74 -6.65
N ILE A 66 -7.38 37.81 -5.97
CA ILE A 66 -6.26 37.83 -5.02
C ILE A 66 -6.84 37.94 -3.60
N THR A 67 -6.32 37.14 -2.67
CA THR A 67 -6.74 37.12 -1.27
C THR A 67 -5.55 36.90 -0.35
N LEU A 68 -5.61 37.38 0.88
CA LEU A 68 -4.65 36.99 1.90
C LEU A 68 -4.89 35.52 2.33
N PRO A 69 -3.86 34.77 2.74
CA PRO A 69 -3.99 33.41 3.25
C PRO A 69 -5.05 33.28 4.37
N GLU A 70 -5.20 34.32 5.21
CA GLU A 70 -6.20 34.39 6.28
C GLU A 70 -7.66 34.37 5.79
N TYR A 71 -7.94 34.71 4.54
CA TYR A 71 -9.29 34.69 3.97
C TYR A 71 -9.59 33.40 3.20
N ARG A 72 -8.64 32.45 3.11
CA ARG A 72 -8.85 31.17 2.44
C ARG A 72 -9.58 30.19 3.35
N SER A 73 -10.10 29.11 2.74
CA SER A 73 -10.78 28.04 3.48
C SER A 73 -9.86 27.39 4.52
N LYS A 74 -10.43 26.82 5.58
CA LYS A 74 -9.67 26.07 6.60
C LYS A 74 -8.83 24.95 5.97
N GLY A 75 -9.37 24.25 4.98
CA GLY A 75 -8.67 23.22 4.21
C GLY A 75 -7.45 23.77 3.47
N PHE A 76 -7.59 24.89 2.76
CA PHE A 76 -6.46 25.50 2.06
C PHE A 76 -5.38 25.96 3.04
N LYS A 77 -5.76 26.62 4.14
CA LYS A 77 -4.81 27.06 5.18
C LYS A 77 -4.03 25.90 5.77
N TRP A 78 -4.72 24.81 6.13
CA TRP A 78 -4.12 23.59 6.64
C TRP A 78 -3.14 22.99 5.62
N TYR A 79 -3.57 22.90 4.36
CA TYR A 79 -2.77 22.32 3.28
C TYR A 79 -1.49 23.14 3.01
N LEU A 80 -1.63 24.45 2.94
CA LEU A 80 -0.50 25.36 2.74
C LEU A 80 0.50 25.24 3.91
N ALA A 81 0.04 25.28 5.15
CA ALA A 81 0.89 25.14 6.33
C ALA A 81 1.62 23.78 6.35
N TYR A 82 0.94 22.72 5.94
CA TYR A 82 1.51 21.39 5.82
C TYR A 82 2.62 21.33 4.76
N LEU A 83 2.36 21.83 3.54
CA LEU A 83 3.37 21.87 2.48
C LEU A 83 4.60 22.69 2.88
N ILE A 84 4.41 23.84 3.54
CA ILE A 84 5.52 24.65 4.07
C ILE A 84 6.35 23.82 5.06
N THR A 85 5.70 23.14 6.00
CA THR A 85 6.37 22.26 6.97
C THR A 85 7.19 21.16 6.28
N LEU A 86 6.62 20.51 5.26
CA LEU A 86 7.34 19.47 4.51
C LEU A 86 8.57 20.00 3.79
N GLU A 87 8.44 21.15 3.13
CA GLU A 87 9.56 21.77 2.43
C GLU A 87 10.66 22.19 3.40
N TYR A 88 10.28 22.67 4.58
CA TYR A 88 11.22 22.96 5.65
C TYR A 88 11.96 21.70 6.14
N LEU A 89 11.24 20.59 6.38
CA LEU A 89 11.87 19.32 6.78
C LEU A 89 12.84 18.80 5.71
N ARG A 90 12.52 18.97 4.43
CA ARG A 90 13.42 18.62 3.31
C ARG A 90 14.72 19.41 3.33
N ILE A 91 14.65 20.70 3.67
CA ILE A 91 15.84 21.55 3.82
C ILE A 91 16.70 21.05 5.00
N LEU A 92 16.09 20.73 6.14
CA LEU A 92 16.80 20.22 7.32
C LEU A 92 17.49 18.87 7.04
N LYS A 93 16.84 17.97 6.30
CA LYS A 93 17.41 16.68 5.93
C LYS A 93 18.69 16.83 5.12
N ASN A 94 18.69 17.71 4.12
CA ASN A 94 19.87 18.00 3.31
C ASN A 94 21.04 18.60 4.14
N GLY A 95 20.77 19.08 5.36
CA GLY A 95 21.77 19.53 6.32
C GLY A 95 22.44 18.41 7.15
N GLY A 96 22.12 17.12 6.89
CA GLY A 96 22.76 15.96 7.53
C GLY A 96 21.88 15.19 8.52
N ASN A 97 20.61 15.57 8.71
CA ASN A 97 19.66 14.80 9.52
C ASN A 97 19.02 13.69 8.69
N ASN A 98 19.63 12.50 8.69
CA ASN A 98 19.22 11.42 7.79
C ASN A 98 17.94 10.67 8.23
N ASP A 99 17.55 10.76 9.51
CA ASP A 99 16.47 9.95 10.07
C ASP A 99 15.32 10.83 10.60
N ILE A 100 14.36 11.15 9.73
CA ILE A 100 13.17 11.93 10.11
C ILE A 100 11.94 11.02 10.13
N VAL A 101 11.29 10.97 11.30
CA VAL A 101 10.01 10.29 11.51
C VAL A 101 8.90 11.34 11.57
N LEU A 102 7.91 11.22 10.68
CA LEU A 102 6.75 12.10 10.62
C LEU A 102 5.54 11.43 11.27
N LEU A 103 5.04 12.02 12.36
CA LEU A 103 3.83 11.58 13.06
C LEU A 103 2.70 12.55 12.76
N LEU A 104 1.63 12.09 12.12
CA LEU A 104 0.48 12.93 11.74
C LEU A 104 -0.80 12.44 12.42
N ASP A 105 -1.51 13.35 13.07
CA ASP A 105 -2.80 13.10 13.71
C ASP A 105 -3.94 13.59 12.78
N ASP A 106 -4.76 12.65 12.32
CA ASP A 106 -5.84 12.75 11.34
C ASP A 106 -5.58 13.79 10.22
N PRO A 107 -4.50 13.59 9.43
CA PRO A 107 -4.12 14.58 8.43
C PRO A 107 -5.22 14.72 7.38
N ALA A 108 -5.26 15.89 6.73
CA ALA A 108 -6.17 16.20 5.63
C ALA A 108 -7.69 16.10 5.94
N VAL A 109 -8.08 16.06 7.23
CA VAL A 109 -9.50 16.05 7.68
C VAL A 109 -10.33 17.22 7.13
N TYR A 110 -9.69 18.35 6.81
CA TYR A 110 -10.35 19.54 6.25
C TYR A 110 -10.37 19.58 4.71
N LEU A 111 -9.80 18.59 4.03
CA LEU A 111 -9.66 18.56 2.58
C LEU A 111 -10.83 17.83 1.92
N HIS A 112 -11.15 18.19 0.68
CA HIS A 112 -12.11 17.44 -0.14
C HIS A 112 -11.52 16.06 -0.52
N PRO A 113 -12.33 15.00 -0.69
CA PRO A 113 -11.84 13.64 -0.99
C PRO A 113 -10.85 13.53 -2.16
N ASN A 114 -11.01 14.37 -3.20
CA ASN A 114 -10.06 14.40 -4.33
C ASN A 114 -8.67 14.90 -3.90
N VAL A 115 -8.62 15.94 -3.07
CA VAL A 115 -7.35 16.50 -2.56
C VAL A 115 -6.73 15.56 -1.52
N GLN A 116 -7.54 14.82 -0.74
CA GLN A 116 -7.04 13.78 0.15
C GLN A 116 -6.27 12.69 -0.61
N LYS A 117 -6.71 12.30 -1.82
CA LYS A 117 -5.96 11.35 -2.67
C LYS A 117 -4.61 11.92 -3.13
N SER A 118 -4.58 13.16 -3.59
CA SER A 118 -3.32 13.85 -3.94
C SER A 118 -2.40 14.01 -2.73
N PHE A 119 -2.96 14.19 -1.53
CA PHE A 119 -2.22 14.21 -0.29
C PHE A 119 -1.60 12.84 0.02
N LEU A 120 -2.34 11.74 -0.16
CA LEU A 120 -1.81 10.38 -0.02
C LEU A 120 -0.64 10.15 -0.99
N GLU A 121 -0.76 10.54 -2.26
CA GLU A 121 0.33 10.46 -3.24
C GLU A 121 1.59 11.21 -2.78
N LYS A 122 1.42 12.37 -2.12
CA LYS A 122 2.54 13.11 -1.53
C LYS A 122 3.16 12.35 -0.36
N LEU A 123 2.37 11.73 0.51
CA LEU A 123 2.89 10.89 1.58
C LEU A 123 3.69 9.70 1.02
N GLU A 124 3.22 9.04 -0.03
CA GLU A 124 3.95 7.96 -0.70
C GLU A 124 5.31 8.43 -1.26
N GLU A 125 5.34 9.60 -1.91
CA GLU A 125 6.58 10.20 -2.39
C GLU A 125 7.58 10.44 -1.25
N LEU A 126 7.10 11.02 -0.15
CA LEU A 126 7.90 11.30 1.05
C LEU A 126 8.33 10.03 1.77
N SER A 127 7.54 8.96 1.73
CA SER A 127 7.86 7.70 2.43
C SER A 127 9.18 7.06 1.97
N LYS A 128 9.70 7.44 0.79
CA LYS A 128 11.02 7.04 0.29
C LYS A 128 12.17 7.61 1.11
N GLU A 129 11.89 8.70 1.81
CA GLU A 129 12.86 9.54 2.49
C GLU A 129 12.58 9.67 3.99
N TYR A 130 11.33 9.47 4.40
CA TYR A 130 10.82 9.68 5.74
C TYR A 130 10.07 8.44 6.20
N GLN A 131 10.22 8.06 7.47
CA GLN A 131 9.26 7.12 8.05
C GLN A 131 8.00 7.91 8.43
N ILE A 132 6.84 7.53 7.87
CA ILE A 132 5.58 8.25 8.10
C ILE A 132 4.62 7.33 8.85
N LEU A 133 4.10 7.81 9.98
CA LEU A 133 3.02 7.16 10.71
C LEU A 133 1.88 8.17 10.88
N TYR A 134 0.66 7.73 10.58
CA TYR A 134 -0.52 8.53 10.80
C TYR A 134 -1.70 7.67 11.22
N ASN A 135 -2.59 8.24 12.02
CA ASN A 135 -3.93 7.72 12.21
C ASN A 135 -4.87 8.46 11.23
N THR A 136 -6.01 7.87 10.90
CA THR A 136 -7.06 8.58 10.17
C THR A 136 -8.39 7.84 10.23
N HIS A 137 -9.48 8.59 10.13
CA HIS A 137 -10.81 8.06 9.81
C HIS A 137 -11.16 8.19 8.32
N LEU A 138 -10.31 8.84 7.53
CA LEU A 138 -10.55 9.12 6.13
C LEU A 138 -10.26 7.90 5.25
N MET A 139 -11.29 7.46 4.53
CA MET A 139 -11.16 6.31 3.62
C MET A 139 -10.32 6.60 2.37
N SER A 140 -10.09 7.87 2.07
CA SER A 140 -9.29 8.35 0.92
C SER A 140 -7.78 8.37 1.21
N LEU A 141 -7.38 8.19 2.48
CA LEU A 141 -5.99 8.22 2.94
C LEU A 141 -5.41 6.83 3.17
N PHE A 142 -5.84 5.84 2.41
CA PHE A 142 -5.15 4.55 2.36
C PHE A 142 -5.21 3.96 0.96
N ASN A 143 -4.20 3.16 0.61
CA ASN A 143 -4.17 2.41 -0.64
C ASN A 143 -4.50 0.94 -0.34
N GLU A 144 -5.54 0.40 -0.99
CA GLU A 144 -5.95 -1.01 -0.89
C GLU A 144 -4.93 -2.00 -1.46
N GLU A 145 -4.00 -1.54 -2.29
CA GLU A 145 -2.86 -2.33 -2.75
C GLU A 145 -1.73 -2.35 -1.71
N GLU A 146 -1.89 -1.67 -0.57
CA GLU A 146 -0.85 -1.50 0.44
C GLU A 146 -1.41 -1.79 1.84
N LEU A 147 -2.36 -2.73 1.91
CA LEU A 147 -3.03 -3.14 3.15
C LEU A 147 -2.04 -3.57 4.23
N ASP A 148 -0.89 -4.12 3.86
CA ASP A 148 0.13 -4.59 4.79
C ASP A 148 0.70 -3.48 5.70
N ARG A 149 0.52 -2.22 5.32
CA ARG A 149 0.89 -1.03 6.08
C ARG A 149 -0.22 -0.52 7.01
N VAL A 150 -1.43 -1.08 6.92
CA VAL A 150 -2.60 -0.63 7.70
C VAL A 150 -2.73 -1.43 9.01
N LEU A 151 -3.03 -0.70 10.08
CA LEU A 151 -3.36 -1.24 11.40
C LEU A 151 -4.73 -0.74 11.82
N LEU A 152 -5.56 -1.63 12.34
CA LEU A 152 -6.86 -1.28 12.90
C LEU A 152 -6.75 -1.23 14.41
N VAL A 153 -7.05 -0.08 14.99
CA VAL A 153 -7.06 0.13 16.44
C VAL A 153 -8.50 0.15 16.92
N TYR A 154 -8.82 -0.63 17.96
CA TYR A 154 -10.16 -0.73 18.53
C TYR A 154 -10.10 -0.98 20.03
N LEU A 155 -11.22 -0.74 20.71
CA LEU A 155 -11.41 -1.13 22.11
C LEU A 155 -12.08 -2.50 22.16
N ASP A 156 -11.52 -3.43 22.95
CA ASP A 156 -12.18 -4.70 23.24
C ASP A 156 -13.35 -4.53 24.23
N LYS A 157 -14.02 -5.63 24.58
CA LYS A 157 -15.16 -5.64 25.51
C LYS A 157 -14.82 -5.12 26.92
N GLU A 158 -13.55 -5.07 27.28
CA GLU A 158 -13.04 -4.58 28.57
C GLU A 158 -12.45 -3.16 28.46
N ASN A 159 -12.74 -2.42 27.37
CA ASN A 159 -12.19 -1.09 27.07
C ASN A 159 -10.66 -1.06 26.97
N ARG A 160 -10.01 -2.17 26.60
CA ARG A 160 -8.57 -2.19 26.35
C ARG A 160 -8.29 -1.91 24.89
N THR A 161 -7.28 -1.09 24.62
CA THR A 161 -6.83 -0.84 23.24
C THR A 161 -6.19 -2.10 22.67
N LYS A 162 -6.70 -2.55 21.53
CA LYS A 162 -6.21 -3.69 20.76
C LYS A 162 -5.90 -3.24 19.33
N ILE A 163 -4.94 -3.92 18.73
CA ILE A 163 -4.55 -3.72 17.33
C ILE A 163 -4.85 -5.01 16.58
N LYS A 164 -5.42 -4.90 15.39
CA LYS A 164 -5.58 -6.02 14.47
C LYS A 164 -5.23 -5.63 13.04
N ARG A 165 -4.99 -6.64 12.20
CA ARG A 165 -4.81 -6.46 10.77
C ARG A 165 -6.17 -6.40 10.05
N PRO A 166 -6.29 -5.66 8.94
CA PRO A 166 -7.54 -5.55 8.19
C PRO A 166 -7.94 -6.82 7.44
N TRP A 167 -7.23 -7.93 7.59
CA TRP A 167 -7.58 -9.20 6.98
C TRP A 167 -7.94 -10.30 8.00
N SER A 168 -8.02 -10.06 9.31
CA SER A 168 -8.51 -11.10 10.24
C SER A 168 -9.95 -11.53 9.90
N ASN A 169 -10.33 -12.81 9.88
CA ASN A 169 -11.71 -13.20 9.55
C ASN A 169 -12.72 -12.87 10.66
N GLU A 170 -12.27 -12.55 11.88
CA GLU A 170 -13.11 -12.15 13.03
C GLU A 170 -13.82 -10.78 12.86
N GLN A 171 -13.85 -10.21 11.66
CA GLN A 171 -14.44 -8.89 11.38
C GLN A 171 -15.96 -8.87 11.26
N LYS A 172 -16.66 -9.70 12.04
CA LYS A 172 -18.13 -9.69 12.04
C LYS A 172 -18.71 -8.30 12.38
N ASP A 173 -17.96 -7.50 13.15
CA ASP A 173 -18.45 -6.22 13.71
C ASP A 173 -17.75 -4.94 13.19
N ILE A 174 -17.00 -4.95 12.08
CA ILE A 174 -16.39 -3.71 11.52
C ILE A 174 -16.64 -3.60 10.00
N ILE A 175 -17.69 -2.85 9.62
CA ILE A 175 -18.47 -3.12 8.40
C ILE A 175 -18.24 -2.18 7.20
N TYR A 176 -17.37 -1.17 7.24
CA TYR A 176 -17.15 -0.36 6.01
C TYR A 176 -15.68 -0.08 5.65
N PRO A 177 -14.82 0.41 6.56
CA PRO A 177 -13.42 0.67 6.22
C PRO A 177 -12.68 -0.60 5.82
N ILE A 178 -12.96 -1.72 6.48
CA ILE A 178 -12.29 -2.98 6.15
C ILE A 178 -12.89 -3.65 4.92
N ARG A 179 -14.22 -3.61 4.75
CA ARG A 179 -14.84 -4.10 3.51
C ARG A 179 -14.32 -3.33 2.30
N ARG A 180 -14.10 -2.03 2.46
CA ARG A 180 -13.45 -1.18 1.47
C ARG A 180 -11.96 -1.47 1.33
N ALA A 181 -11.26 -1.75 2.43
CA ALA A 181 -9.88 -2.19 2.40
C ALA A 181 -9.69 -3.50 1.63
N LEU A 182 -10.59 -4.46 1.82
CA LEU A 182 -10.70 -5.70 1.04
C LEU A 182 -11.27 -5.47 -0.38
N GLY A 183 -11.68 -4.23 -0.69
CA GLY A 183 -12.30 -3.71 -1.91
C GLY A 183 -13.55 -4.43 -2.39
N VAL A 184 -14.35 -4.92 -1.45
CA VAL A 184 -15.74 -5.34 -1.70
C VAL A 184 -16.55 -4.19 -2.31
N ASP A 185 -16.29 -2.95 -1.88
CA ASP A 185 -16.94 -1.77 -2.43
C ASP A 185 -16.45 -1.46 -3.86
N LYS A 186 -15.19 -1.76 -4.21
CA LYS A 186 -14.71 -1.59 -5.59
C LYS A 186 -15.45 -2.50 -6.56
N ILE A 187 -15.71 -3.75 -6.17
CA ILE A 187 -16.51 -4.69 -6.97
C ILE A 187 -17.92 -4.15 -7.22
N LEU A 188 -18.48 -3.43 -6.24
CA LEU A 188 -19.86 -2.95 -6.28
C LEU A 188 -20.03 -1.53 -6.86
N PHE A 189 -19.03 -0.65 -6.72
CA PHE A 189 -19.20 0.80 -6.90
C PHE A 189 -18.10 1.48 -7.71
N LYS A 190 -17.00 0.81 -8.05
CA LYS A 190 -15.93 1.48 -8.81
C LYS A 190 -16.28 1.52 -10.29
N GLU A 191 -16.69 2.70 -10.75
CA GLU A 191 -16.68 3.07 -12.16
C GLU A 191 -15.26 2.77 -12.71
N ASN A 192 -15.17 1.89 -13.72
CA ASN A 192 -13.94 1.39 -14.38
C ASN A 192 -13.27 0.12 -13.83
N LEU A 193 -13.90 -0.65 -12.93
CA LEU A 193 -13.40 -1.99 -12.62
C LEU A 193 -13.76 -2.99 -13.74
N SER A 194 -12.82 -3.26 -14.65
CA SER A 194 -13.04 -4.16 -15.80
C SER A 194 -12.40 -5.55 -15.66
N LYS A 195 -11.46 -5.72 -14.71
CA LYS A 195 -10.67 -6.95 -14.55
C LYS A 195 -10.50 -7.32 -13.09
N ILE A 196 -10.96 -8.51 -12.70
CA ILE A 196 -10.90 -9.01 -11.31
C ILE A 196 -10.23 -10.39 -11.26
N LEU A 197 -9.24 -10.55 -10.39
CA LEU A 197 -8.61 -11.84 -10.11
C LEU A 197 -8.93 -12.23 -8.67
N PHE A 198 -9.79 -13.22 -8.49
CA PHE A 198 -10.10 -13.77 -7.18
C PHE A 198 -9.02 -14.76 -6.77
N VAL A 199 -8.55 -14.70 -5.52
CA VAL A 199 -7.50 -15.58 -4.99
C VAL A 199 -7.95 -16.24 -3.69
N GLU A 200 -7.36 -17.35 -3.26
CA GLU A 200 -7.83 -18.08 -2.08
C GLU A 200 -7.72 -17.24 -0.81
N GLY A 201 -6.57 -16.59 -0.57
CA GLY A 201 -6.32 -15.84 0.65
C GLY A 201 -5.54 -14.53 0.49
N ILE A 202 -5.37 -13.83 1.61
CA ILE A 202 -4.64 -12.56 1.64
C ILE A 202 -3.14 -12.74 1.35
N SER A 203 -2.57 -13.90 1.68
CA SER A 203 -1.18 -14.27 1.33
C SER A 203 -0.96 -14.19 -0.18
N ASP A 204 -1.84 -14.81 -0.95
CA ASP A 204 -1.76 -14.90 -2.40
C ASP A 204 -1.91 -13.51 -3.01
N LYS A 205 -2.82 -12.70 -2.45
CA LYS A 205 -2.98 -11.31 -2.84
C LYS A 205 -1.66 -10.55 -2.69
N PHE A 206 -1.00 -10.64 -1.53
CA PHE A 206 0.27 -9.94 -1.32
C PHE A 206 1.39 -10.44 -2.24
N ILE A 207 1.48 -11.75 -2.46
CA ILE A 207 2.45 -12.32 -3.41
C ILE A 207 2.19 -11.77 -4.81
N LEU A 208 0.94 -11.82 -5.29
CA LEU A 208 0.56 -11.37 -6.63
C LEU A 208 0.68 -9.85 -6.83
N GLU A 209 0.36 -9.04 -5.82
CA GLU A 209 0.61 -7.59 -5.85
C GLU A 209 2.11 -7.29 -5.99
N GLY A 210 2.96 -8.03 -5.27
CA GLY A 210 4.41 -7.98 -5.41
C GLY A 210 4.85 -8.34 -6.83
N LEU A 211 4.35 -9.48 -7.32
CA LEU A 211 4.64 -9.99 -8.66
C LEU A 211 4.23 -9.01 -9.76
N GLY A 212 3.15 -8.24 -9.56
CA GLY A 212 2.73 -7.20 -10.49
C GLY A 212 3.77 -6.11 -10.72
N LYS A 213 4.79 -5.95 -9.86
CA LYS A 213 5.92 -5.03 -10.13
C LYS A 213 6.94 -5.56 -11.13
N LEU A 214 6.98 -6.87 -11.37
CA LEU A 214 7.89 -7.49 -12.32
C LEU A 214 7.52 -7.08 -13.75
N GLU A 215 8.55 -6.83 -14.57
CA GLU A 215 8.40 -6.47 -15.99
C GLU A 215 7.59 -7.52 -16.77
N THR A 216 7.87 -8.80 -16.52
CA THR A 216 7.20 -9.95 -17.14
C THR A 216 5.72 -10.06 -16.75
N LEU A 217 5.31 -9.45 -15.64
CA LEU A 217 3.97 -9.54 -15.07
C LEU A 217 3.27 -8.18 -14.99
N LYS A 218 3.71 -7.19 -15.77
CA LYS A 218 3.12 -5.85 -15.79
C LYS A 218 1.61 -5.85 -15.99
N ASN A 219 1.11 -6.79 -16.78
CA ASN A 219 -0.32 -6.94 -17.06
C ASN A 219 -1.13 -7.25 -15.80
N LEU A 220 -0.52 -7.85 -14.78
CA LEU A 220 -1.16 -8.13 -13.49
C LEU A 220 -1.61 -6.85 -12.77
N LYS A 221 -0.94 -5.70 -12.97
CA LYS A 221 -1.38 -4.40 -12.44
C LYS A 221 -2.73 -3.93 -12.98
N ASN A 222 -3.16 -4.47 -14.12
CA ASN A 222 -4.48 -4.16 -14.68
C ASN A 222 -5.60 -4.99 -14.04
N TRP A 223 -5.26 -5.97 -13.21
CA TRP A 223 -6.21 -6.83 -12.52
C TRP A 223 -6.35 -6.37 -11.07
N TYR A 224 -7.59 -6.22 -10.63
CA TYR A 224 -7.87 -6.04 -9.22
C TYR A 224 -7.85 -7.40 -8.51
N ILE A 225 -6.88 -7.60 -7.62
CA ILE A 225 -6.73 -8.86 -6.89
C ILE A 225 -7.60 -8.81 -5.62
N HIS A 226 -8.59 -9.71 -5.56
CA HIS A 226 -9.54 -9.79 -4.44
C HIS A 226 -9.42 -11.15 -3.74
N PRO A 227 -9.12 -11.19 -2.43
CA PRO A 227 -8.98 -12.46 -1.73
C PRO A 227 -10.34 -13.00 -1.28
N LEU A 228 -10.56 -14.30 -1.44
CA LEU A 228 -11.78 -14.98 -1.01
C LEU A 228 -11.79 -15.16 0.52
N SER A 229 -10.63 -15.37 1.13
CA SER A 229 -10.41 -15.42 2.57
C SER A 229 -9.51 -14.28 3.05
N GLY A 230 -9.61 -13.92 4.32
CA GLY A 230 -8.66 -13.01 4.95
C GLY A 230 -7.35 -13.72 5.30
N GLY A 231 -6.90 -13.54 6.54
CA GLY A 231 -5.71 -14.19 7.09
C GLY A 231 -5.95 -15.59 7.62
N ASP A 232 -7.20 -15.94 7.95
CA ASP A 232 -7.53 -17.29 8.43
C ASP A 232 -8.03 -18.15 7.26
N LYS A 233 -7.60 -19.42 7.23
CA LYS A 233 -7.96 -20.38 6.17
C LYS A 233 -9.48 -20.60 6.18
N LEU A 234 -10.11 -20.48 5.01
CA LEU A 234 -11.51 -20.90 4.85
C LEU A 234 -11.58 -22.41 4.67
N GLU A 235 -12.64 -23.02 5.19
CA GLU A 235 -13.00 -24.38 4.81
C GLU A 235 -13.35 -24.43 3.32
N ASP A 236 -13.04 -25.54 2.66
CA ASP A 236 -13.23 -25.66 1.21
C ASP A 236 -14.68 -25.47 0.77
N ASN A 237 -15.64 -25.86 1.60
CA ASN A 237 -17.06 -25.64 1.34
C ASN A 237 -17.41 -24.14 1.27
N GLU A 238 -16.75 -23.30 2.08
CA GLU A 238 -16.93 -21.85 2.06
C GLU A 238 -16.28 -21.23 0.82
N ILE A 239 -15.11 -21.73 0.40
CA ILE A 239 -14.48 -21.34 -0.87
C ILE A 239 -15.43 -21.66 -2.04
N VAL A 240 -15.98 -22.87 -2.10
CA VAL A 240 -16.94 -23.28 -3.14
C VAL A 240 -18.17 -22.36 -3.16
N LYS A 241 -18.73 -22.03 -1.98
CA LYS A 241 -19.87 -21.10 -1.89
C LYS A 241 -19.51 -19.71 -2.43
N LYS A 242 -18.34 -19.16 -2.08
CA LYS A 242 -17.91 -17.82 -2.54
C LYS A 242 -17.63 -17.80 -4.04
N VAL A 243 -16.94 -18.81 -4.58
CA VAL A 243 -16.68 -18.94 -6.02
C VAL A 243 -18.00 -18.96 -6.81
N ARG A 244 -18.97 -19.77 -6.36
CA ARG A 244 -20.31 -19.83 -6.95
C ARG A 244 -21.10 -18.54 -6.78
N LEU A 245 -20.94 -17.83 -5.67
CA LEU A 245 -21.59 -16.53 -5.48
C LEU A 245 -21.03 -15.50 -6.47
N TYR A 246 -19.72 -15.38 -6.58
CA TYR A 246 -19.06 -14.41 -7.46
C TYR A 246 -19.17 -14.78 -8.96
N SER A 247 -19.55 -16.02 -9.28
CA SER A 247 -19.85 -16.41 -10.67
C SER A 247 -21.00 -15.62 -11.29
N CYS A 248 -21.84 -14.98 -10.47
CA CYS A 248 -22.89 -14.06 -10.93
C CYS A 248 -22.34 -12.88 -11.73
N LEU A 249 -21.04 -12.57 -11.61
CA LEU A 249 -20.35 -11.59 -12.44
C LEU A 249 -20.37 -11.95 -13.93
N SER A 250 -20.67 -13.21 -14.29
CA SER A 250 -20.93 -13.60 -15.69
C SER A 250 -22.08 -12.84 -16.36
N ASN A 251 -22.97 -12.22 -15.57
CA ASN A 251 -24.05 -11.39 -16.08
C ASN A 251 -23.61 -9.96 -16.48
N PHE A 252 -22.34 -9.60 -16.24
CA PHE A 252 -21.77 -8.29 -16.56
C PHE A 252 -20.68 -8.45 -17.63
N GLU A 253 -21.00 -8.16 -18.89
CA GLU A 253 -20.09 -8.38 -20.01
C GLU A 253 -18.82 -7.53 -19.94
N GLU A 254 -18.87 -6.35 -19.30
CA GLU A 254 -17.70 -5.48 -19.17
C GLU A 254 -16.68 -5.97 -18.14
N ILE A 255 -17.02 -6.97 -17.31
CA ILE A 255 -16.18 -7.48 -16.23
C ILE A 255 -15.53 -8.82 -16.63
N LYS A 256 -14.24 -8.78 -16.94
CA LYS A 256 -13.42 -9.97 -17.10
C LYS A 256 -12.95 -10.45 -15.72
N TYR A 257 -13.29 -11.67 -15.34
CA TYR A 257 -12.83 -12.25 -14.07
C TYR A 257 -12.28 -13.67 -14.22
N TYR A 258 -11.38 -14.03 -13.30
CA TYR A 258 -10.89 -15.39 -13.06
C TYR A 258 -10.74 -15.66 -11.57
N PHE A 259 -10.78 -16.93 -11.20
CA PHE A 259 -10.37 -17.43 -9.88
C PHE A 259 -9.03 -18.12 -10.02
N LEU A 260 -8.08 -17.76 -9.17
CA LEU A 260 -6.81 -18.43 -8.99
C LEU A 260 -6.90 -19.22 -7.69
N LEU A 261 -6.86 -20.55 -7.79
CA LEU A 261 -6.98 -21.44 -6.64
C LEU A 261 -5.74 -22.33 -6.57
N ASP A 262 -5.38 -22.75 -5.36
CA ASP A 262 -4.36 -23.76 -5.15
C ASP A 262 -4.75 -25.07 -5.84
N GLY A 263 -3.74 -25.86 -6.22
CA GLY A 263 -3.97 -27.09 -6.97
C GLY A 263 -4.74 -28.13 -6.17
N ASP A 264 -4.66 -28.10 -4.83
CA ASP A 264 -5.44 -28.94 -3.91
C ASP A 264 -6.97 -28.78 -4.06
N LYS A 265 -7.45 -27.69 -4.69
CA LYS A 265 -8.87 -27.46 -4.96
C LYS A 265 -9.34 -28.09 -6.27
N LYS A 266 -8.44 -28.59 -7.11
CA LYS A 266 -8.75 -29.01 -8.49
C LYS A 266 -9.88 -30.03 -8.57
N GLU A 267 -9.84 -31.08 -7.75
CA GLU A 267 -10.88 -32.13 -7.72
C GLU A 267 -12.29 -31.58 -7.43
N LYS A 268 -12.40 -30.47 -6.70
CA LYS A 268 -13.68 -29.89 -6.27
C LYS A 268 -14.39 -29.11 -7.38
N PHE A 269 -13.63 -28.63 -8.35
CA PHE A 269 -14.11 -27.72 -9.40
C PHE A 269 -13.96 -28.29 -10.81
N GLU A 270 -13.29 -29.44 -10.99
CA GLU A 270 -13.06 -30.06 -12.29
C GLU A 270 -14.35 -30.28 -13.10
N ARG A 271 -15.46 -30.60 -12.42
CA ARG A 271 -16.79 -30.81 -13.03
C ARG A 271 -17.74 -29.62 -12.88
N ASP A 272 -17.30 -28.52 -12.28
CA ASP A 272 -18.13 -27.33 -12.10
C ASP A 272 -18.22 -26.53 -13.42
N LYS A 273 -19.37 -25.92 -13.69
CA LYS A 273 -19.62 -25.15 -14.93
C LYS A 273 -18.69 -23.94 -15.06
N ILE A 274 -18.14 -23.49 -13.93
CA ILE A 274 -17.23 -22.35 -13.85
C ILE A 274 -15.74 -22.72 -14.05
N SER A 275 -15.42 -24.00 -14.26
CA SER A 275 -14.04 -24.49 -14.42
C SER A 275 -13.20 -23.70 -15.44
N ASN A 276 -13.82 -23.20 -16.53
CA ASN A 276 -13.16 -22.37 -17.53
C ASN A 276 -12.68 -20.99 -17.01
N LYS A 277 -13.28 -20.50 -15.91
CA LYS A 277 -12.90 -19.27 -15.19
C LYS A 277 -11.92 -19.54 -14.04
N ILE A 278 -11.55 -20.80 -13.80
CA ILE A 278 -10.59 -21.16 -12.75
C ILE A 278 -9.21 -21.42 -13.38
N ILE A 279 -8.17 -20.98 -12.67
CA ILE A 279 -6.76 -21.24 -12.94
C ILE A 279 -6.24 -21.93 -11.69
N PHE A 280 -5.74 -23.16 -11.83
CA PHE A 280 -5.14 -23.90 -10.72
C PHE A 280 -3.63 -23.65 -10.69
N LEU A 281 -3.12 -23.38 -9.50
CA LEU A 281 -1.70 -23.22 -9.22
C LEU A 281 -1.09 -24.57 -8.85
N GLY A 282 -0.18 -25.08 -9.67
CA GLY A 282 0.51 -26.34 -9.38
C GLY A 282 -0.36 -27.59 -9.56
N ASP A 283 0.09 -28.69 -8.96
CA ASP A 283 -0.64 -29.96 -8.91
C ASP A 283 -1.56 -30.07 -7.67
N GLU A 284 -2.34 -31.15 -7.58
CA GLU A 284 -3.31 -31.43 -6.50
C GLU A 284 -2.72 -31.45 -5.08
N ASN A 285 -1.40 -31.33 -4.97
CA ASN A 285 -0.65 -31.38 -3.74
C ASN A 285 0.08 -30.07 -3.42
N GLN A 286 -0.04 -29.03 -4.23
CA GLN A 286 0.73 -27.79 -4.09
C GLN A 286 -0.17 -26.60 -3.74
N GLU A 287 0.32 -25.78 -2.81
CA GLU A 287 -0.19 -24.43 -2.56
C GLU A 287 0.72 -23.41 -3.28
N ILE A 288 0.27 -22.17 -3.48
CA ILE A 288 1.04 -21.12 -4.18
C ILE A 288 2.48 -20.96 -3.66
N GLU A 289 2.71 -21.11 -2.36
CA GLU A 289 4.03 -20.96 -1.77
C GLU A 289 5.00 -22.08 -2.17
N ASP A 290 4.51 -23.29 -2.45
CA ASP A 290 5.33 -24.43 -2.91
C ASP A 290 5.80 -24.24 -4.38
N LEU A 291 5.22 -23.28 -5.10
CA LEU A 291 5.62 -22.90 -6.46
C LEU A 291 6.75 -21.86 -6.49
N ILE A 292 7.06 -21.24 -5.35
CA ILE A 292 8.14 -20.26 -5.21
C ILE A 292 9.48 -21.01 -5.05
N ASP A 293 10.58 -20.44 -5.58
CA ASP A 293 11.92 -20.98 -5.34
C ASP A 293 12.17 -21.21 -3.86
N LYS A 294 12.48 -22.47 -3.51
CA LYS A 294 12.55 -22.94 -2.13
C LYS A 294 13.53 -22.14 -1.28
N ASN A 295 14.71 -21.85 -1.81
CA ASN A 295 15.73 -21.10 -1.08
C ASN A 295 15.29 -19.66 -0.85
N PHE A 296 14.75 -19.00 -1.89
CA PHE A 296 14.20 -17.66 -1.77
C PHE A 296 13.06 -17.57 -0.74
N TYR A 297 12.14 -18.53 -0.74
CA TYR A 297 11.04 -18.56 0.24
C TYR A 297 11.58 -18.69 1.67
N LEU A 298 12.51 -19.61 1.90
CA LEU A 298 13.13 -19.80 3.21
C LEU A 298 13.96 -18.59 3.67
N ASP A 299 14.60 -17.86 2.76
CA ASP A 299 15.27 -16.60 3.06
C ASP A 299 14.28 -15.51 3.48
N CYS A 300 13.09 -15.48 2.85
CA CYS A 300 12.00 -14.61 3.29
C CYS A 300 11.52 -15.00 4.70
N VAL A 301 11.36 -16.30 5.00
CA VAL A 301 11.01 -16.79 6.35
C VAL A 301 12.02 -16.28 7.39
N LEU A 302 13.33 -16.42 7.14
CA LEU A 302 14.37 -15.92 8.03
C LEU A 302 14.24 -14.42 8.30
N GLU A 303 14.02 -13.64 7.25
CA GLU A 303 13.90 -12.19 7.38
C GLU A 303 12.63 -11.77 8.14
N THR A 304 11.50 -12.41 7.84
CA THR A 304 10.23 -12.18 8.54
C THR A 304 10.39 -12.45 10.03
N TYR A 305 10.91 -13.61 10.41
CA TYR A 305 11.01 -13.99 11.81
C TYR A 305 12.17 -13.34 12.56
N LYS A 306 13.20 -12.84 11.85
CA LYS A 306 14.17 -11.92 12.45
C LYS A 306 13.50 -10.66 12.97
N ARG A 307 12.53 -10.12 12.22
CA ARG A 307 11.75 -8.93 12.61
C ARG A 307 10.76 -9.26 13.73
N ILE A 308 10.03 -10.37 13.63
CA ILE A 308 9.04 -10.79 14.65
C ILE A 308 9.73 -11.08 16.00
N PHE A 309 10.86 -11.80 15.98
CA PHE A 309 11.61 -12.17 17.17
C PHE A 309 12.80 -11.23 17.44
N THR A 310 12.66 -9.93 17.12
CA THR A 310 13.72 -8.91 17.36
C THR A 310 14.20 -8.91 18.81
N HIS A 311 13.29 -9.18 19.76
CA HIS A 311 13.60 -9.21 21.20
C HIS A 311 13.66 -10.63 21.80
N ASP A 312 13.59 -11.69 20.98
CA ASP A 312 13.61 -13.09 21.42
C ASP A 312 14.63 -13.89 20.57
N LEU A 313 15.91 -13.66 20.85
CA LEU A 313 17.02 -14.23 20.07
C LEU A 313 17.05 -15.77 20.11
N GLU A 314 16.58 -16.39 21.19
CA GLU A 314 16.50 -17.85 21.32
C GLU A 314 15.45 -18.43 20.38
N LYS A 315 14.26 -17.82 20.28
CA LYS A 315 13.27 -18.24 19.26
C LYS A 315 13.81 -18.04 17.86
N PHE A 316 14.47 -16.92 17.58
CA PHE A 316 15.05 -16.68 16.25
C PHE A 316 16.15 -17.70 15.90
N LYS A 317 16.96 -18.13 16.88
CA LYS A 317 17.96 -19.18 16.68
C LYS A 317 17.31 -20.51 16.27
N LYS A 318 16.21 -20.91 16.92
CA LYS A 318 15.44 -22.09 16.50
C LYS A 318 14.90 -21.97 15.08
N VAL A 319 14.40 -20.79 14.68
CA VAL A 319 13.95 -20.56 13.30
C VAL A 319 15.10 -20.77 12.30
N LYS A 320 16.32 -20.31 12.61
CA LYS A 320 17.49 -20.57 11.76
C LYS A 320 17.76 -22.06 11.62
N GLU A 321 17.74 -22.81 12.72
CA GLU A 321 17.96 -24.26 12.71
C GLU A 321 16.90 -24.99 11.87
N ILE A 322 15.62 -24.61 12.00
CA ILE A 322 14.51 -25.12 11.17
C ILE A 322 14.78 -24.82 9.70
N VAL A 323 15.12 -23.58 9.33
CA VAL A 323 15.37 -23.21 7.93
C VAL A 323 16.53 -24.00 7.33
N GLU A 324 17.65 -24.16 8.04
CA GLU A 324 18.79 -24.95 7.56
C GLU A 324 18.46 -26.44 7.40
N LYS A 325 17.59 -26.98 8.27
CA LYS A 325 17.04 -28.34 8.14
C LYS A 325 16.19 -28.45 6.88
N LEU A 326 15.26 -27.52 6.67
CA LEU A 326 14.31 -27.54 5.55
C LEU A 326 14.96 -27.33 4.19
N ARG A 327 16.05 -26.54 4.10
CA ARG A 327 16.84 -26.38 2.87
C ARG A 327 17.32 -27.73 2.31
N LYS A 328 17.59 -28.71 3.18
CA LYS A 328 18.05 -30.05 2.80
C LYS A 328 16.90 -31.04 2.57
N SER A 329 15.70 -30.72 3.02
CA SER A 329 14.52 -31.59 2.87
C SER A 329 14.01 -31.59 1.43
N LYS A 330 13.36 -32.68 1.00
CA LYS A 330 12.70 -32.80 -0.33
C LYS A 330 11.19 -32.62 -0.29
N SER A 331 10.65 -32.52 0.89
CA SER A 331 9.25 -32.25 1.23
C SER A 331 8.74 -30.88 0.80
N LYS A 332 7.40 -30.75 0.88
CA LYS A 332 6.67 -29.48 0.77
C LYS A 332 7.04 -28.54 1.91
N ILE A 333 7.17 -27.26 1.58
CA ILE A 333 7.79 -26.28 2.48
C ILE A 333 6.78 -25.90 3.58
N ILE A 334 5.53 -25.67 3.20
CA ILE A 334 4.52 -25.13 4.11
C ILE A 334 4.12 -26.11 5.21
N GLU A 335 3.82 -27.36 4.84
CA GLU A 335 3.40 -28.38 5.81
C GLU A 335 4.49 -28.62 6.87
N GLU A 336 5.76 -28.69 6.43
CA GLU A 336 6.87 -28.84 7.35
C GLU A 336 7.10 -27.60 8.21
N LEU A 337 7.01 -26.39 7.66
CA LEU A 337 7.13 -25.17 8.46
C LEU A 337 6.08 -25.10 9.57
N ASN A 338 4.81 -25.39 9.24
CA ASN A 338 3.74 -25.43 10.25
C ASN A 338 4.03 -26.44 11.36
N ASN A 339 4.46 -27.65 10.98
CA ASN A 339 4.78 -28.71 11.94
C ASN A 339 5.98 -28.34 12.82
N GLU A 340 7.08 -27.85 12.22
CA GLU A 340 8.28 -27.44 12.94
C GLU A 340 8.02 -26.27 13.90
N PHE A 341 7.21 -25.28 13.50
CA PHE A 341 6.87 -24.15 14.35
C PHE A 341 6.09 -24.57 15.60
N ARG A 342 5.11 -25.47 15.43
CA ARG A 342 4.34 -26.05 16.53
C ARG A 342 5.21 -26.89 17.45
N LEU A 343 6.04 -27.77 16.89
CA LEU A 343 6.94 -28.64 17.66
C LEU A 343 7.97 -27.84 18.48
N ASN A 344 8.42 -26.69 17.98
CA ASN A 344 9.44 -25.87 18.63
C ASN A 344 8.88 -24.77 19.56
N ASN A 345 7.56 -24.74 19.81
CA ASN A 345 6.86 -23.72 20.60
C ASN A 345 7.08 -22.28 20.07
N LEU A 346 7.08 -22.12 18.74
CA LEU A 346 7.26 -20.82 18.08
C LEU A 346 5.93 -20.10 17.79
N GLY A 347 4.80 -20.72 18.12
CA GLY A 347 3.46 -20.28 17.72
C GLY A 347 3.06 -20.82 16.35
N ASP A 348 1.99 -20.30 15.77
CA ASP A 348 1.58 -20.65 14.41
C ASP A 348 2.46 -19.94 13.37
N PHE A 349 2.77 -20.64 12.28
CA PHE A 349 3.52 -20.07 11.17
C PHE A 349 2.63 -19.11 10.36
N SER A 350 3.09 -17.89 10.13
CA SER A 350 2.33 -16.85 9.43
C SER A 350 2.76 -16.74 7.98
N LYS A 351 2.05 -17.44 7.09
CA LYS A 351 2.22 -17.28 5.63
C LYS A 351 2.05 -15.83 5.18
N VAL A 352 1.13 -15.10 5.83
CA VAL A 352 0.81 -13.72 5.49
C VAL A 352 2.00 -12.79 5.74
N ASP A 353 2.68 -12.92 6.88
CA ASP A 353 3.87 -12.09 7.17
C ASP A 353 5.04 -12.39 6.22
N VAL A 354 5.16 -13.65 5.80
CA VAL A 354 6.14 -14.06 4.77
C VAL A 354 5.75 -13.49 3.39
N ALA A 355 4.47 -13.53 3.01
CA ALA A 355 3.94 -12.95 1.78
C ALA A 355 4.17 -11.43 1.71
N ILE A 356 3.99 -10.71 2.82
CA ILE A 356 4.33 -9.27 2.94
C ILE A 356 5.82 -9.04 2.71
N THR A 357 6.67 -9.92 3.26
CA THR A 357 8.13 -9.85 3.08
C THR A 357 8.51 -10.08 1.62
N ILE A 358 7.88 -11.06 0.96
CA ILE A 358 8.06 -11.34 -0.48
C ILE A 358 7.64 -10.12 -1.31
N LYS A 359 6.47 -9.54 -1.04
CA LYS A 359 5.96 -8.34 -1.71
C LYS A 359 6.96 -7.18 -1.64
N ARG A 360 7.50 -6.91 -0.45
CA ARG A 360 8.50 -5.85 -0.24
C ARG A 360 9.79 -6.09 -1.03
N LYS A 361 10.30 -7.32 -1.03
CA LYS A 361 11.47 -7.68 -1.85
C LYS A 361 11.23 -7.48 -3.35
N LEU A 362 10.05 -7.84 -3.83
CA LEU A 362 9.69 -7.66 -5.24
C LEU A 362 9.56 -6.18 -5.63
N TYR A 363 9.19 -5.31 -4.68
CA TYR A 363 9.18 -3.87 -4.90
C TYR A 363 10.59 -3.27 -4.97
N GLU A 364 11.54 -3.81 -4.20
CA GLU A 364 12.93 -3.36 -4.15
C GLU A 364 13.77 -3.92 -5.29
N ASN A 365 13.53 -5.16 -5.72
CA ASN A 365 14.29 -5.83 -6.77
C ASN A 365 13.38 -6.53 -7.80
N PRO A 366 13.07 -5.86 -8.92
CA PRO A 366 12.30 -6.45 -10.02
C PRO A 366 12.98 -7.58 -10.80
N GLU A 367 14.25 -7.90 -10.54
CA GLU A 367 14.99 -8.97 -11.25
C GLU A 367 14.72 -10.38 -10.68
N LEU A 368 13.93 -10.48 -9.60
CA LEU A 368 13.61 -11.74 -8.93
C LEU A 368 12.60 -12.62 -9.68
N ALA A 369 12.26 -12.31 -10.93
CA ALA A 369 11.25 -13.03 -11.72
C ALA A 369 11.54 -14.54 -11.84
N ASN A 370 12.82 -14.92 -11.94
CA ASN A 370 13.25 -16.32 -11.99
C ASN A 370 12.87 -17.13 -10.74
N LYS A 371 12.57 -16.48 -9.61
CA LYS A 371 12.13 -17.14 -8.37
C LYS A 371 10.68 -17.58 -8.40
N PHE A 372 9.93 -17.21 -9.44
CA PHE A 372 8.48 -17.41 -9.54
C PHE A 372 8.06 -18.02 -10.89
N GLU A 373 8.99 -18.65 -11.63
CA GLU A 373 8.76 -19.22 -12.97
C GLU A 373 7.51 -20.11 -13.04
N LYS A 374 7.34 -21.02 -12.07
CA LYS A 374 6.18 -21.91 -12.01
C LYS A 374 4.84 -21.15 -11.90
N ILE A 375 4.80 -20.05 -11.14
CA ILE A 375 3.61 -19.22 -11.00
C ILE A 375 3.36 -18.45 -12.31
N ILE A 376 4.42 -17.91 -12.92
CA ILE A 376 4.36 -17.23 -14.22
C ILE A 376 3.78 -18.17 -15.28
N ASP A 377 4.25 -19.42 -15.32
CA ASP A 377 3.77 -20.45 -16.25
C ASP A 377 2.28 -20.76 -16.07
N CYS A 378 1.79 -20.84 -14.83
CA CYS A 378 0.36 -21.03 -14.56
C CYS A 378 -0.51 -19.86 -15.02
N LEU A 379 0.03 -18.63 -15.03
CA LEU A 379 -0.71 -17.41 -15.36
C LEU A 379 -0.65 -17.03 -16.85
N ASN A 380 0.36 -17.54 -17.57
CA ASN A 380 0.61 -17.25 -18.97
C ASN A 380 -0.60 -17.62 -19.86
N GLY A 381 -1.03 -16.69 -20.70
CA GLY A 381 -2.09 -16.91 -21.70
C GLY A 381 -3.53 -16.62 -21.22
N LYS A 382 -3.74 -16.43 -19.91
CA LYS A 382 -5.05 -16.00 -19.36
C LYS A 382 -4.99 -14.61 -18.70
N ILE A 383 -3.97 -14.37 -17.90
CA ILE A 383 -3.81 -13.15 -17.06
C ILE A 383 -2.70 -12.24 -17.60
N ILE A 384 -1.54 -12.85 -17.91
CA ILE A 384 -0.38 -12.25 -18.55
C ILE A 384 -0.56 -12.37 -20.06
#